data_AF-A0A388KQD0-F1
#
_entry.id   AF-A0A388KQD0-F1
#
_cell.length_a   1.000
_cell.length_b   1.000
_cell.length_c   1.000
_cell.angle_alpha   90.00
_cell.angle_beta   90.00
_cell.angle_gamma   90.00
#
_symmetry.space_group_name_H-M   'P 1'
#
loop_
_entity.id
_entity.type
_entity.pdbx_description
1 polymer ?
#
loop_
_entity_poly.entity_id
_entity_poly.type
_entity_poly.pdbx_seq_one_letter_code
_entity_poly.pdbx_strand_id
1 'polypeptide(L)'
;MSNSERRDHASDPRGNDDRGREERERGMRDEERDRSDRKRGPTCYNCQKFGHYANQCTRPRKYGGARPSTSSDSRRSRSPRGGDWRRDPPSQLDPRVKQQISDLGRSVATIQQHFEEERIRKENRLRRKQEMEEAKRREEERRIQEAEAQARREE
;
A
#
# COMPACT_ATOMS: atom_id res chain seq x y z
N MET A 1 -62.39 2.24 -41.51
CA MET A 1 -62.11 3.16 -40.40
C MET A 1 -61.75 2.34 -39.19
N SER A 2 -60.52 2.44 -38.68
CA SER A 2 -60.17 2.36 -37.25
C SER A 2 -58.66 2.54 -37.11
N ASN A 3 -58.34 3.67 -36.48
CA ASN A 3 -57.03 4.22 -36.19
C ASN A 3 -56.42 3.45 -35.01
N SER A 4 -55.13 3.12 -35.04
CA SER A 4 -54.36 2.73 -33.85
C SER A 4 -52.93 3.23 -33.99
N GLU A 5 -52.88 4.53 -33.79
CA GLU A 5 -51.79 5.44 -33.52
C GLU A 5 -50.69 4.98 -32.52
N ARG A 6 -49.46 5.44 -32.83
CA ARG A 6 -48.46 6.03 -31.92
C ARG A 6 -47.67 5.12 -30.96
N ARG A 7 -46.35 5.02 -31.20
CA ARG A 7 -45.29 5.60 -30.32
C ARG A 7 -43.89 5.36 -30.89
N ASP A 8 -43.44 6.26 -31.75
CA ASP A 8 -42.01 6.52 -31.93
C ASP A 8 -41.59 7.51 -30.83
N HIS A 9 -40.91 7.02 -29.80
CA HIS A 9 -40.19 7.87 -28.85
C HIS A 9 -38.73 7.86 -29.23
N ALA A 10 -38.39 8.70 -30.20
CA ALA A 10 -37.03 9.12 -30.46
C ALA A 10 -36.54 9.90 -29.22
N SER A 11 -35.72 9.27 -28.40
CA SER A 11 -34.99 9.95 -27.34
C SER A 11 -33.88 10.78 -28.00
N ASP A 12 -34.16 12.06 -28.25
CA ASP A 12 -33.17 13.07 -28.59
C ASP A 12 -32.13 13.22 -27.46
N PRO A 13 -30.84 12.90 -27.67
CA PRO A 13 -29.78 13.14 -26.70
C PRO A 13 -29.16 14.50 -27.01
N ARG A 14 -29.93 15.57 -26.87
CA ARG A 14 -29.43 16.94 -26.99
C ARG A 14 -29.83 17.73 -25.77
N GLY A 15 -29.17 17.44 -24.66
CA GLY A 15 -29.48 18.05 -23.38
C GLY A 15 -28.34 17.95 -22.38
N ASN A 16 -27.36 18.85 -22.54
CA ASN A 16 -26.66 19.48 -21.40
C ASN A 16 -25.57 18.64 -20.69
N ASP A 17 -24.55 18.21 -21.45
CA ASP A 17 -23.32 17.59 -20.95
C ASP A 17 -22.23 18.59 -20.49
N ASP A 18 -22.53 19.90 -20.41
CA ASP A 18 -21.53 20.90 -19.97
C ASP A 18 -21.07 20.68 -18.53
N ARG A 19 -21.97 20.26 -17.62
CA ARG A 19 -21.60 19.92 -16.23
C ARG A 19 -20.67 18.71 -16.14
N GLY A 20 -20.88 17.70 -17.00
CA GLY A 20 -20.04 16.51 -17.04
C GLY A 20 -18.63 16.83 -17.54
N ARG A 21 -18.48 17.83 -18.41
CA ARG A 21 -17.18 18.31 -18.87
C ARG A 21 -16.42 19.06 -17.76
N GLU A 22 -17.08 19.95 -17.02
CA GLU A 22 -16.46 20.69 -15.92
C GLU A 22 -16.02 19.76 -14.76
N GLU A 23 -16.81 18.75 -14.42
CA GLU A 23 -16.43 17.77 -13.38
C GLU A 23 -15.21 16.94 -13.80
N ARG A 24 -15.13 16.53 -15.07
CA ARG A 24 -13.95 15.82 -15.61
C ARG A 24 -12.70 16.70 -15.59
N GLU A 25 -12.82 17.98 -15.96
CA GLU A 25 -11.70 18.91 -15.90
C GLU A 25 -11.25 19.21 -14.45
N ARG A 26 -12.18 19.26 -13.49
CA ARG A 26 -11.83 19.41 -12.06
C ARG A 26 -11.15 18.15 -11.52
N GLY A 27 -11.65 16.97 -11.88
CA GLY A 27 -11.06 15.69 -11.51
C GLY A 27 -9.61 15.53 -11.96
N MET A 28 -9.30 15.90 -13.22
CA MET A 28 -7.92 15.83 -13.72
C MET A 28 -6.97 16.79 -12.97
N ARG A 29 -7.44 18.01 -12.61
CA ARG A 29 -6.62 18.98 -11.85
C ARG A 29 -6.36 18.50 -10.41
N ASP A 30 -7.35 17.87 -9.78
CA ASP A 30 -7.22 17.32 -8.43
C ASP A 30 -6.29 16.09 -8.44
N GLU A 31 -6.36 15.23 -9.45
CA GLU A 31 -5.43 14.10 -9.62
C GLU A 31 -3.99 14.56 -9.90
N GLU A 32 -3.80 15.61 -10.69
CA GLU A 32 -2.48 16.18 -10.95
C GLU A 32 -1.88 16.81 -9.68
N ARG A 33 -2.69 17.54 -8.91
CA ARG A 33 -2.31 18.10 -7.61
C ARG A 33 -1.94 16.98 -6.62
N ASP A 34 -2.77 15.95 -6.52
CA ASP A 34 -2.53 14.83 -5.61
C ASP A 34 -1.26 14.04 -5.97
N ARG A 35 -0.99 13.82 -7.27
CA ARG A 35 0.29 13.22 -7.73
C ARG A 35 1.51 14.10 -7.40
N SER A 36 1.38 15.41 -7.47
CA SER A 36 2.45 16.36 -7.13
C SER A 36 2.70 16.43 -5.61
N ASP A 37 1.62 16.45 -4.82
CA ASP A 37 1.67 16.49 -3.36
C ASP A 37 2.18 15.18 -2.76
N ARG A 38 1.84 14.02 -3.35
CA ARG A 38 2.42 12.72 -2.98
C ARG A 38 3.94 12.67 -3.14
N LYS A 39 4.52 13.41 -4.08
CA LYS A 39 5.99 13.50 -4.26
C LYS A 39 6.65 14.49 -3.31
N ARG A 40 5.97 15.54 -2.87
CA ARG A 40 6.53 16.58 -1.99
C ARG A 40 6.30 16.33 -0.49
N GLY A 41 5.44 15.38 -0.13
CA GLY A 41 5.08 15.08 1.25
C GLY A 41 4.14 16.15 1.85
N PRO A 42 3.48 15.87 2.98
CA PRO A 42 2.46 16.76 3.52
C PRO A 42 3.04 18.10 3.96
N THR A 43 2.33 19.19 3.67
CA THR A 43 2.66 20.54 4.13
C THR A 43 2.04 20.82 5.49
N CYS A 44 2.86 21.29 6.43
CA CYS A 44 2.39 21.66 7.76
C CYS A 44 1.62 22.99 7.70
N TYR A 45 0.33 22.98 8.02
CA TYR A 45 -0.49 24.20 8.05
C TYR A 45 -0.05 25.24 9.11
N ASN A 46 0.76 24.85 10.10
CA ASN A 46 1.25 25.78 11.13
C ASN A 46 2.54 26.51 10.70
N CYS A 47 3.48 25.82 10.04
CA CYS A 47 4.79 26.36 9.69
C CYS A 47 5.14 26.35 8.19
N GLN A 48 4.24 25.81 7.36
CA GLN A 48 4.31 25.68 5.90
C GLN A 48 5.51 24.88 5.39
N LYS A 49 6.16 24.10 6.26
CA LYS A 49 7.25 23.18 5.87
C LYS A 49 6.67 21.83 5.44
N PHE A 50 7.34 21.17 4.50
CA PHE A 50 7.01 19.82 4.05
C PHE A 50 7.46 18.75 5.08
N GLY A 51 6.85 17.57 5.00
CA GLY A 51 7.28 16.36 5.72
C GLY A 51 6.55 16.09 7.04
N HIS A 52 5.69 16.99 7.52
CA HIS A 52 4.89 16.74 8.74
C HIS A 52 3.56 17.49 8.71
N TYR A 53 2.57 16.96 9.44
CA TYR A 53 1.28 17.60 9.62
C TYR A 53 1.28 18.57 10.81
N ALA A 54 0.29 19.46 10.88
CA ALA A 54 0.21 20.51 11.91
C ALA A 54 0.11 19.98 13.36
N ASN A 55 -0.33 18.73 13.55
CA ASN A 55 -0.35 18.03 14.83
C ASN A 55 1.02 17.50 15.28
N GLN A 56 1.96 17.34 14.35
CA GLN A 56 3.34 16.87 14.57
C GLN A 56 4.35 18.04 14.54
N CYS A 57 3.87 19.28 14.46
CA CYS A 57 4.73 20.45 14.38
C CYS A 57 5.29 20.81 15.76
N THR A 58 6.61 20.91 15.85
CA THR A 58 7.32 21.30 17.09
C THR A 58 7.16 22.79 17.43
N ARG A 59 6.72 23.62 16.48
CA ARG A 59 6.47 25.05 16.72
C ARG A 59 5.12 25.23 17.43
N PRO A 60 5.02 26.19 18.38
CA PRO A 60 3.74 26.53 18.97
C PRO A 60 2.75 26.92 17.87
N ARG A 61 1.48 26.54 18.03
CA ARG A 61 0.42 26.88 17.06
C ARG A 61 0.33 28.40 16.96
N LYS A 62 0.54 28.95 15.76
CA LYS A 62 0.49 30.40 15.50
C LYS A 62 -0.87 31.03 15.84
N TYR A 63 -1.93 30.22 15.94
CA TYR A 63 -3.27 30.66 16.32
C TYR A 63 -3.63 30.11 17.71
N GLY A 64 -3.01 30.67 18.74
CA GLY A 64 -3.58 30.66 20.09
C GLY A 64 -4.50 31.86 20.23
N GLY A 65 -5.82 31.63 20.23
CA GLY A 65 -6.82 32.66 20.56
C GLY A 65 -7.80 32.97 19.43
N ALA A 66 -9.08 32.72 19.72
CA ALA A 66 -10.25 33.27 19.03
C ALA A 66 -10.30 33.17 17.51
N ARG A 67 -10.99 32.14 17.00
CA ARG A 67 -11.88 32.36 15.86
C ARG A 67 -12.83 33.50 16.28
N PRO A 68 -12.89 34.66 15.60
CA PRO A 68 -13.92 35.64 15.92
C PRO A 68 -15.27 34.98 15.62
N SER A 69 -16.06 34.74 16.67
CA SER A 69 -17.44 34.29 16.56
C SER A 69 -18.26 35.41 15.93
N THR A 70 -18.32 35.47 14.61
CA THR A 70 -19.39 36.17 13.91
C THR A 70 -20.59 35.24 13.83
N SER A 71 -21.22 34.97 14.97
CA SER A 71 -22.57 34.39 15.00
C SER A 71 -23.12 34.50 16.42
N SER A 72 -23.79 35.62 16.68
CA SER A 72 -24.82 35.70 17.71
C SER A 72 -26.01 34.86 17.22
N ASP A 73 -25.99 33.55 17.45
CA ASP A 73 -27.19 32.72 17.25
C ASP A 73 -27.49 31.93 18.53
N SER A 74 -28.34 32.54 19.34
CA SER A 74 -28.92 32.02 20.58
C SER A 74 -30.02 30.98 20.33
N ARG A 75 -29.97 30.22 19.23
CA ARG A 75 -30.90 29.08 18.98
C ARG A 75 -30.22 27.74 18.76
N ARG A 76 -28.89 27.67 18.79
CA ARG A 76 -28.22 26.36 18.84
C ARG A 76 -28.20 25.87 20.28
N SER A 77 -29.30 25.24 20.66
CA SER A 77 -29.38 24.20 21.66
C SER A 77 -28.04 23.47 21.73
N ARG A 78 -27.40 23.51 22.89
CA ARG A 78 -26.21 22.71 23.18
C ARG A 78 -26.62 21.25 23.02
N SER A 79 -26.46 20.71 21.82
CA SER A 79 -26.38 19.26 21.63
C SER A 79 -25.27 18.78 22.55
N PRO A 80 -25.49 17.72 23.34
CA PRO A 80 -24.51 17.24 24.30
C PRO A 80 -23.16 17.12 23.62
N ARG A 81 -22.20 17.91 24.12
CA ARG A 81 -20.81 17.79 23.70
C ARG A 81 -20.38 16.38 24.02
N GLY A 82 -20.02 15.65 22.97
CA GLY A 82 -19.15 14.49 23.02
C GLY A 82 -19.46 13.56 24.16
N GLY A 83 -20.49 12.73 23.98
CA GLY A 83 -20.45 11.41 24.60
C GLY A 83 -19.06 10.85 24.30
N ASP A 84 -18.30 10.65 25.38
CA ASP A 84 -17.13 9.80 25.44
C ASP A 84 -17.40 8.65 24.47
N TRP A 85 -16.69 8.59 23.34
CA TRP A 85 -16.54 7.36 22.58
C TRP A 85 -15.70 6.44 23.46
N ARG A 86 -16.24 6.11 24.65
CA ARG A 86 -16.05 4.90 25.43
C ARG A 86 -15.75 3.90 24.36
N ARG A 87 -14.47 3.62 24.22
CA ARG A 87 -13.90 2.76 23.21
C ARG A 87 -14.74 1.51 23.31
N ASP A 88 -15.71 1.35 22.39
CA ASP A 88 -16.54 0.17 22.39
C ASP A 88 -15.52 -0.97 22.37
N PRO A 89 -15.51 -1.85 23.39
CA PRO A 89 -14.59 -2.96 23.38
C PRO A 89 -14.83 -3.66 22.04
N PRO A 90 -13.77 -3.87 21.23
CA PRO A 90 -13.92 -4.37 19.87
C PRO A 90 -14.85 -5.57 19.96
N SER A 91 -15.99 -5.50 19.26
CA SER A 91 -17.02 -6.52 19.28
C SER A 91 -16.30 -7.85 19.14
N GLN A 92 -16.33 -8.65 20.21
CA GLN A 92 -15.57 -9.88 20.26
C GLN A 92 -16.02 -10.70 19.05
N LEU A 93 -15.13 -10.85 18.07
CA LEU A 93 -15.41 -11.64 16.86
C LEU A 93 -16.04 -12.96 17.29
N ASP A 94 -17.11 -13.33 16.60
CA ASP A 94 -17.86 -14.55 16.88
C ASP A 94 -16.87 -15.72 17.09
N PRO A 95 -16.99 -16.49 18.18
CA PRO A 95 -16.12 -17.63 18.46
C PRO A 95 -15.92 -18.57 17.27
N ARG A 96 -16.94 -18.72 16.41
CA ARG A 96 -16.86 -19.53 15.20
C ARG A 96 -15.93 -18.93 14.16
N VAL A 97 -15.96 -17.61 13.97
CA VAL A 97 -15.06 -16.90 13.05
C VAL A 97 -13.62 -16.98 13.57
N LYS A 98 -13.41 -16.92 14.89
CA LYS A 98 -12.08 -17.11 15.49
C LYS A 98 -11.51 -18.51 15.24
N GLN A 99 -12.35 -19.55 15.32
CA GLN A 99 -11.94 -20.91 14.98
C GLN A 99 -11.54 -21.02 13.51
N GLN A 100 -12.34 -20.48 12.59
CA GLN A 100 -12.03 -20.48 11.16
C GLN A 100 -10.71 -19.74 10.86
N ILE A 101 -10.47 -18.59 11.48
CA ILE A 101 -9.19 -17.86 11.34
C ILE A 101 -8.03 -18.70 11.86
N SER A 102 -8.22 -19.42 12.96
CA SER A 102 -7.18 -20.29 13.54
C SER A 102 -6.86 -21.47 12.63
N ASP A 103 -7.88 -22.09 12.03
CA ASP A 103 -7.70 -23.21 11.10
C ASP A 103 -7.03 -22.76 9.80
N LEU A 104 -7.40 -21.59 9.27
CA LEU A 104 -6.70 -20.98 8.14
C LEU A 104 -5.24 -20.64 8.49
N GLY A 105 -4.99 -20.15 9.71
CA GLY A 105 -3.64 -19.90 10.20
C GLY A 105 -2.77 -21.16 10.19
N ARG A 106 -3.35 -22.31 10.57
CA ARG A 106 -2.67 -23.62 10.51
C ARG A 106 -2.37 -24.04 9.07
N SER A 107 -3.33 -23.94 8.15
CA SER A 107 -3.10 -24.30 6.76
C SER A 107 -2.04 -23.42 6.10
N VAL A 108 -2.07 -22.10 6.36
CA VAL A 108 -1.06 -21.17 5.82
C VAL A 108 0.33 -21.47 6.39
N ALA A 109 0.44 -21.80 7.68
CA ALA A 109 1.72 -22.18 8.28
C ALA A 109 2.32 -23.43 7.60
N THR A 110 1.51 -24.46 7.32
CA THR A 110 2.00 -25.65 6.61
C THR A 110 2.48 -25.35 5.19
N ILE A 111 1.79 -24.46 4.48
CA ILE A 111 2.18 -24.02 3.14
C ILE A 111 3.51 -23.24 3.21
N GLN A 112 3.66 -22.34 4.18
CA GLN A 112 4.89 -21.58 4.38
C GLN A 112 6.10 -22.48 4.63
N GLN A 113 5.96 -23.48 5.52
CA GLN A 113 7.02 -24.46 5.80
C GLN A 113 7.46 -25.20 4.54
N HIS A 114 6.52 -25.66 3.71
CA HIS A 114 6.85 -26.34 2.46
C HIS A 114 7.61 -25.43 1.49
N PHE A 115 7.25 -24.15 1.37
CA PHE A 115 7.98 -23.20 0.52
C PHE A 115 9.38 -22.91 1.04
N GLU A 116 9.55 -22.79 2.36
CA GLU A 116 10.86 -22.61 2.98
C GLU A 116 11.75 -23.83 2.76
N GLU A 117 11.22 -25.03 2.97
CA GLU A 117 11.91 -26.29 2.69
C GLU A 117 12.31 -26.41 1.23
N GLU A 118 11.40 -26.10 0.30
CA GLU A 118 11.69 -26.14 -1.14
C GLU A 118 12.75 -25.09 -1.54
N ARG A 119 12.75 -23.91 -0.92
CA ARG A 119 13.80 -22.91 -1.12
C ARG A 119 15.15 -23.39 -0.59
N ILE A 120 15.20 -23.89 0.64
CA ILE A 120 16.42 -24.43 1.26
C ILE A 120 16.96 -25.63 0.46
N ARG A 121 16.08 -26.51 -0.02
CA ARG A 121 16.45 -27.65 -0.88
C ARG A 121 17.10 -27.18 -2.18
N LYS A 122 16.56 -26.15 -2.82
CA LYS A 122 17.14 -25.57 -4.03
C LYS A 122 18.50 -24.91 -3.74
N GLU A 123 18.59 -24.15 -2.66
CA GLU A 123 19.84 -23.49 -2.24
C GLU A 123 20.93 -24.51 -1.92
N ASN A 124 20.63 -25.57 -1.16
CA ASN A 124 21.57 -26.65 -0.86
C ASN A 124 22.04 -27.39 -2.12
N ARG A 125 21.17 -27.58 -3.12
CA ARG A 125 21.58 -28.17 -4.41
C ARG A 125 22.57 -27.28 -5.16
N LEU A 126 22.34 -25.96 -5.15
CA LEU A 126 23.23 -25.00 -5.80
C LEU A 126 24.58 -24.92 -5.07
N ARG A 127 24.55 -24.84 -3.74
CA ARG A 127 25.74 -24.83 -2.90
C ARG A 127 26.59 -26.08 -3.12
N ARG A 128 25.98 -27.27 -3.13
CA ARG A 128 26.69 -28.53 -3.43
C ARG A 128 27.31 -28.56 -4.82
N LYS A 129 26.66 -27.95 -5.82
CA LYS A 129 27.22 -27.83 -7.18
C LYS A 129 28.44 -26.91 -7.18
N GLN A 130 28.36 -25.76 -6.52
CA GLN A 130 29.48 -24.82 -6.39
C GLN A 130 30.67 -25.44 -5.67
N GLU A 131 30.44 -26.12 -4.54
CA GLU A 131 31.49 -26.83 -3.79
C GLU A 131 32.14 -27.93 -4.63
N MET A 132 31.35 -28.69 -5.41
CA MET A 132 31.87 -29.73 -6.31
C MET A 132 32.69 -29.15 -7.47
N GLU A 133 32.25 -28.03 -8.05
CA GLU A 133 32.98 -27.33 -9.11
C GLU A 133 34.29 -26.75 -8.58
N GLU A 134 34.26 -26.13 -7.40
CA GLU A 134 35.47 -25.60 -6.75
C GLU A 134 36.45 -26.72 -6.39
N ALA A 135 35.98 -27.86 -5.90
CA ALA A 135 36.82 -29.02 -5.64
C ALA A 135 37.49 -29.55 -6.92
N LYS A 136 36.74 -29.63 -8.03
CA LYS A 136 37.30 -30.02 -9.33
C LYS A 136 38.36 -29.04 -9.82
N ARG A 137 38.13 -27.73 -9.67
CA ARG A 137 39.12 -26.71 -10.02
C ARG A 137 40.40 -26.85 -9.20
N ARG A 138 40.27 -27.09 -7.89
CA ARG A 138 41.43 -27.33 -7.01
C ARG A 138 42.19 -28.61 -7.39
N GLU A 139 41.49 -29.67 -7.78
CA GLU A 139 42.11 -30.91 -8.22
C GLU A 139 42.85 -30.73 -9.56
N GLU A 140 42.24 -30.04 -10.52
CA GLU A 140 42.86 -29.73 -11.81
C GLU A 140 44.13 -28.87 -11.63
N GLU A 141 44.08 -27.86 -10.76
CA GLU A 141 45.25 -27.04 -10.44
C GLU A 141 46.38 -27.87 -9.82
N ARG A 142 46.05 -28.83 -8.94
CA ARG A 142 47.03 -29.77 -8.39
C ARG A 142 47.62 -30.67 -9.46
N ARG A 143 46.81 -31.15 -10.42
CA ARG A 143 47.30 -31.97 -11.53
C ARG A 143 48.25 -31.19 -12.44
N ILE A 144 47.96 -29.91 -12.68
CA ILE A 144 48.86 -29.03 -13.46
C ILE A 144 50.17 -28.81 -12.71
N GLN A 145 50.13 -28.53 -11.40
CA GLN A 145 51.33 -28.36 -10.57
C GLN A 145 52.18 -29.64 -10.51
N GLU A 146 51.55 -30.81 -10.39
CA GLU A 146 52.25 -32.10 -10.39
C GLU A 146 52.90 -32.40 -11.75
N ALA A 147 52.20 -32.12 -12.86
CA ALA A 147 52.77 -32.27 -14.20
C ALA A 147 53.94 -31.30 -14.45
N GLU A 148 53.81 -30.05 -14.00
CA GLU A 148 54.88 -29.05 -14.10
C GLU A 148 56.09 -29.42 -13.23
N ALA A 149 55.86 -29.98 -12.04
CA ALA A 149 56.93 -30.49 -11.17
C ALA A 149 57.61 -31.73 -11.75
N GLN A 150 56.89 -32.59 -12.48
CA GLN A 150 57.48 -33.72 -13.19
C GLN A 150 58.31 -33.24 -14.39
N ALA A 151 57.81 -32.30 -15.19
CA ALA A 151 58.56 -31.71 -16.30
C ALA A 151 59.86 -31.03 -15.81
N ARG A 152 59.81 -30.31 -14.69
CA ARG A 152 61.00 -29.72 -14.04
C ARG A 152 62.00 -30.73 -13.47
N ARG A 153 61.62 -32.00 -13.29
CA ARG A 153 62.51 -33.08 -12.83
C ARG A 153 63.14 -33.85 -14.00
N GLU A 154 62.50 -33.82 -15.16
CA GLU A 154 62.98 -34.47 -16.39
C GLU A 154 63.88 -33.55 -17.22
N GLU A 155 63.83 -32.22 -16.99
CA GLU A 155 64.77 -31.20 -17.50
C GLU A 155 66.03 -31.08 -16.64
#